data_AF-A0A537ILB3-F1
#
_entry.id   AF-A0A537ILB3-F1
#
_cell.length_a   1.000
_cell.length_b   1.000
_cell.length_c   1.000
_cell.angle_alpha   90.00
_cell.angle_beta   90.00
_cell.angle_gamma   90.00
#
_symmetry.space_group_name_H-M   'P 1'
#
loop_
_entity.id
_entity.type
_entity.pdbx_description
1 polymer ?
#
loop_
_entity_poly.entity_id
_entity_poly.type
_entity_poly.pdbx_seq_one_letter_code
_entity_poly.pdbx_strand_id
1 'polypeptide(L)'
;QGSRPKASFVVSNFHPGPYRDMGSGGLPSELKQSLEESQHGVVQVPHGISNHKLNIVSHRDIDRLLSAARKNYPSDHRIRKASLMIREKEEEAIVSGQVFGNIVLLTITLAPMEMEDLPTSVSTDIEREASRLGFEVLIVDAHNSIVSQTSITPLQADRIVAAAIRVLGRLKALSQGPFSVGSAYDALDSYTLKEGIGPGGLSAMVVKTENDTASYITIDGNNMQQGLRDHILQSIKQTGVGDAEVMTTDTHLVTGLVRSPLGYYPVGTALPTAAFVTKITQTVQKAMSNLEESSAGFSKFSLQLQVLGSETFQSITGFIGRIARQIGRSFYKLEIATFLIAIVIVLAV
;
A
#
# COMPACT_ATOMS: atom_id res chain seq x y z
N GLN A 1 -13.69 28.86 12.39
CA GLN A 1 -13.06 27.55 12.64
C GLN A 1 -13.23 26.75 11.35
N GLY A 2 -12.13 26.32 10.71
CA GLY A 2 -12.23 25.49 9.51
C GLY A 2 -12.85 24.14 9.85
N SER A 3 -13.69 23.60 8.96
CA SER A 3 -14.23 22.25 9.13
C SER A 3 -13.09 21.23 9.11
N ARG A 4 -13.12 20.27 10.04
CA ARG A 4 -12.16 19.15 10.07
C ARG A 4 -12.28 18.35 8.77
N PRO A 5 -11.16 17.93 8.14
CA PRO A 5 -11.22 17.09 6.96
C PRO A 5 -11.90 15.76 7.28
N LYS A 6 -12.82 15.30 6.42
CA LYS A 6 -13.44 13.97 6.55
C LYS A 6 -12.44 12.86 6.31
N ALA A 7 -11.65 12.99 5.27
CA ALA A 7 -10.65 12.02 4.89
C ALA A 7 -9.39 12.73 4.40
N SER A 8 -8.25 12.10 4.64
CA SER A 8 -6.98 12.44 4.00
C SER A 8 -6.45 11.18 3.32
N PHE A 9 -5.90 11.35 2.12
CA PHE A 9 -5.30 10.27 1.35
C PHE A 9 -3.86 10.66 1.01
N VAL A 10 -2.90 9.93 1.58
CA VAL A 10 -1.48 10.32 1.56
C VAL A 10 -0.69 9.20 0.92
N VAL A 11 0.04 9.52 -0.14
CA VAL A 11 0.91 8.56 -0.82
C VAL A 11 2.35 8.99 -0.61
N SER A 12 3.16 8.08 -0.07
CA SER A 12 4.59 8.28 0.13
C SER A 12 5.36 7.47 -0.92
N ASN A 13 6.31 8.13 -1.59
CA ASN A 13 7.26 7.44 -2.47
C ASN A 13 8.53 6.97 -1.70
N PHE A 14 8.54 7.08 -0.38
CA PHE A 14 9.54 6.42 0.48
C PHE A 14 9.02 5.04 0.88
N HIS A 15 9.86 4.03 0.69
CA HIS A 15 9.52 2.65 0.96
C HIS A 15 9.50 2.38 2.47
N PRO A 16 8.46 1.73 3.02
CA PRO A 16 8.45 1.31 4.42
C PRO A 16 9.40 0.13 4.62
N GLY A 17 10.54 0.30 5.28
CA GLY A 17 11.45 -0.83 5.45
C GLY A 17 12.80 -0.45 6.05
N PRO A 18 13.73 -1.42 6.15
CA PRO A 18 13.65 -2.78 5.61
C PRO A 18 12.97 -3.81 6.54
N TYR A 19 12.82 -3.49 7.83
CA TYR A 19 12.45 -4.52 8.81
C TYR A 19 11.95 -3.89 10.12
N ARG A 20 10.75 -4.26 10.58
CA ARG A 20 10.19 -3.86 11.87
C ARG A 20 10.29 -2.35 12.12
N ASP A 21 10.86 -1.99 13.27
CA ASP A 21 11.13 -0.64 13.74
C ASP A 21 12.48 -0.08 13.23
N MET A 22 13.21 -0.83 12.40
CA MET A 22 14.40 -0.31 11.74
C MET A 22 14.02 0.60 10.58
N GLY A 23 14.45 1.86 10.67
CA GLY A 23 14.24 2.83 9.60
C GLY A 23 12.77 3.12 9.38
N SER A 24 12.34 3.20 8.12
CA SER A 24 10.97 3.54 7.73
C SER A 24 9.97 2.40 7.85
N GLY A 25 10.26 1.28 8.52
CA GLY A 25 9.36 0.12 8.54
C GLY A 25 7.96 0.40 9.12
N GLY A 26 7.84 1.35 10.06
CA GLY A 26 6.56 1.84 10.62
C GLY A 26 5.99 3.09 9.96
N LEU A 27 6.64 3.61 8.90
CA LEU A 27 6.35 4.92 8.30
C LEU A 27 4.87 5.15 7.97
N PRO A 28 4.10 4.19 7.39
CA PRO A 28 2.69 4.41 7.10
C PRO A 28 1.86 4.73 8.34
N SER A 29 2.05 3.96 9.42
CA SER A 29 1.35 4.16 10.69
C SER A 29 1.76 5.46 11.39
N GLU A 30 3.05 5.82 11.32
CA GLU A 30 3.58 7.07 11.88
C GLU A 30 3.05 8.31 11.12
N LEU A 31 2.98 8.25 9.78
CA LEU A 31 2.37 9.28 8.94
C LEU A 31 0.89 9.44 9.25
N LYS A 32 0.16 8.33 9.34
CA LYS A 32 -1.26 8.31 9.72
C LYS A 32 -1.43 9.01 11.06
N GLN A 33 -0.78 8.53 12.11
CA GLN A 33 -0.89 9.07 13.46
C GLN A 33 -0.56 10.57 13.50
N SER A 34 0.58 10.98 12.92
CA SER A 34 1.02 12.38 12.89
C SER A 34 0.00 13.33 12.25
N LEU A 35 -0.70 12.88 11.21
CA LEU A 35 -1.72 13.67 10.53
C LEU A 35 -3.07 13.62 11.24
N GLU A 36 -3.47 12.48 11.80
CA GLU A 36 -4.72 12.36 12.57
C GLU A 36 -4.68 13.19 13.87
N GLU A 37 -3.53 13.23 14.54
CA GLU A 37 -3.31 14.07 15.74
C GLU A 37 -3.42 15.56 15.42
N SER A 38 -2.97 15.99 14.23
CA SER A 38 -2.96 17.40 13.84
C SER A 38 -4.22 17.86 13.11
N GLN A 39 -4.90 16.98 12.36
CA GLN A 39 -6.03 17.33 11.50
C GLN A 39 -7.38 16.78 11.98
N HIS A 40 -7.39 15.77 12.86
CA HIS A 40 -8.60 15.16 13.44
C HIS A 40 -9.58 14.52 12.42
N GLY A 41 -9.08 14.10 11.25
CA GLY A 41 -9.81 13.35 10.23
C GLY A 41 -9.25 11.93 10.06
N VAL A 42 -9.93 11.06 9.29
CA VAL A 42 -9.42 9.71 9.00
C VAL A 42 -8.35 9.79 7.92
N VAL A 43 -7.15 9.29 8.18
CA VAL A 43 -6.03 9.31 7.23
C VAL A 43 -5.76 7.90 6.67
N GLN A 44 -5.67 7.80 5.35
CA GLN A 44 -5.20 6.62 4.62
C GLN A 44 -3.78 6.87 4.09
N VAL A 45 -2.91 5.87 4.25
CA VAL A 45 -1.51 5.92 3.79
C VAL A 45 -1.15 4.66 3.00
N PRO A 46 -1.79 4.38 1.85
CA PRO A 46 -1.45 3.21 1.05
C PRO A 46 -0.04 3.34 0.45
N HIS A 47 0.51 2.20 0.02
CA HIS A 47 1.82 2.15 -0.60
C HIS A 47 1.87 2.96 -1.91
N GLY A 48 2.88 3.82 -2.05
CA GLY A 48 3.18 4.51 -3.31
C GLY A 48 4.22 3.74 -4.12
N ILE A 49 4.47 4.14 -5.37
CA ILE A 49 5.54 3.50 -6.16
C ILE A 49 6.90 3.82 -5.51
N SER A 50 7.44 2.82 -4.84
CA SER A 50 8.73 2.87 -4.16
C SER A 50 9.40 1.50 -4.21
N ASN A 51 10.65 1.42 -3.76
CA ASN A 51 11.33 0.14 -3.57
C ASN A 51 12.34 0.26 -2.44
N HIS A 52 12.89 -0.87 -2.01
CA HIS A 52 13.82 -0.93 -0.87
C HIS A 52 15.04 0.03 -0.94
N LYS A 53 15.40 0.57 -2.10
CA LYS A 53 16.47 1.58 -2.23
C LYS A 53 16.10 2.90 -1.55
N LEU A 54 14.80 3.16 -1.40
CA LEU A 54 14.21 4.36 -0.82
C LEU A 54 13.85 4.18 0.67
N ASN A 55 14.34 3.11 1.31
CA ASN A 55 14.25 2.94 2.76
C ASN A 55 14.95 4.10 3.48
N ILE A 56 14.23 4.80 4.35
CA ILE A 56 14.81 5.85 5.20
C ILE A 56 15.53 5.16 6.36
N VAL A 57 16.80 5.50 6.57
CA VAL A 57 17.63 4.79 7.55
C VAL A 57 17.53 5.41 8.96
N SER A 58 17.30 6.72 9.07
CA SER A 58 17.37 7.43 10.35
C SER A 58 16.02 7.97 10.81
N HIS A 59 15.72 7.83 12.12
CA HIS A 59 14.54 8.43 12.74
C HIS A 59 14.49 9.95 12.57
N ARG A 60 15.65 10.64 12.55
CA ARG A 60 15.70 12.08 12.28
C ARG A 60 15.11 12.43 10.91
N ASP A 61 15.37 11.63 9.88
CA ASP A 61 14.81 11.87 8.55
C ASP A 61 13.32 11.50 8.48
N ILE A 62 12.89 10.51 9.26
CA ILE A 62 11.46 10.21 9.47
C ILE A 62 10.77 11.42 10.12
N ASP A 63 11.31 11.97 11.22
CA ASP A 63 10.77 13.17 11.88
C ASP A 63 10.70 14.38 10.94
N ARG A 64 11.70 14.54 10.07
CA ARG A 64 11.70 15.59 9.03
C ARG A 64 10.57 15.36 8.03
N LEU A 65 10.34 14.12 7.59
CA LEU A 65 9.24 13.74 6.71
C LEU A 65 7.87 14.00 7.38
N LEU A 66 7.67 13.52 8.61
CA LEU A 66 6.43 13.73 9.37
C LEU A 66 6.15 15.23 9.58
N SER A 67 7.17 16.00 9.91
CA SER A 67 7.05 17.45 10.09
C SER A 67 6.76 18.18 8.78
N ALA A 68 7.39 17.78 7.68
CA ALA A 68 7.11 18.32 6.36
C ALA A 68 5.69 17.96 5.89
N ALA A 69 5.20 16.75 6.15
CA ALA A 69 3.84 16.33 5.84
C ALA A 69 2.81 17.20 6.56
N ARG A 70 3.00 17.46 7.87
CA ARG A 70 2.16 18.38 8.64
C ARG A 70 2.22 19.81 8.10
N LYS A 71 3.43 20.31 7.81
CA LYS A 71 3.63 21.68 7.33
C LYS A 71 3.01 21.93 5.94
N ASN A 72 3.09 20.94 5.06
CA ASN A 72 2.60 21.04 3.68
C ASN A 72 1.19 20.45 3.53
N TYR A 73 0.50 20.10 4.63
CA TYR A 73 -0.88 19.65 4.56
C TYR A 73 -1.73 20.75 3.90
N PRO A 74 -2.55 20.42 2.88
CA PRO A 74 -3.26 21.44 2.11
C PRO A 74 -4.30 22.14 3.00
N SER A 75 -4.09 23.42 3.28
CA SER A 75 -5.03 24.25 4.04
C SER A 75 -6.16 24.80 3.18
N ASP A 76 -5.97 24.82 1.86
CA ASP A 76 -6.93 25.36 0.90
C ASP A 76 -7.66 24.25 0.16
N HIS A 77 -8.94 24.11 0.45
CA HIS A 77 -9.80 23.13 -0.21
C HIS A 77 -10.58 23.86 -1.31
N ARG A 78 -10.06 23.85 -2.55
CA ARG A 78 -10.71 24.49 -3.73
C ARG A 78 -11.41 23.51 -4.67
N ILE A 79 -11.04 22.23 -4.61
CA ILE A 79 -11.58 21.23 -5.52
C ILE A 79 -12.99 20.88 -5.05
N ARG A 80 -13.98 21.06 -5.93
CA ARG A 80 -15.41 20.82 -5.64
C ARG A 80 -16.05 19.78 -6.56
N LYS A 81 -15.28 19.27 -7.52
CA LYS A 81 -15.79 18.34 -8.52
C LYS A 81 -14.93 17.08 -8.57
N ALA A 82 -15.59 15.95 -8.77
CA ALA A 82 -14.95 14.66 -9.01
C ALA A 82 -15.67 13.91 -10.13
N SER A 83 -14.95 13.04 -10.83
CA SER A 83 -15.55 12.06 -11.75
C SER A 83 -16.02 10.80 -10.99
N LEU A 84 -16.71 9.91 -11.68
CA LEU A 84 -16.79 8.50 -11.24
C LEU A 84 -15.41 7.83 -11.34
N MET A 85 -15.22 6.71 -10.63
CA MET A 85 -14.02 5.88 -10.78
C MET A 85 -14.16 5.03 -12.06
N ILE A 86 -13.11 5.00 -12.88
CA ILE A 86 -13.03 4.09 -14.04
C ILE A 86 -11.86 3.15 -13.90
N ARG A 87 -11.84 2.10 -14.72
CA ARG A 87 -10.74 1.15 -14.79
C ARG A 87 -10.40 0.76 -16.22
N GLU A 88 -9.13 0.54 -16.46
CA GLU A 88 -8.60 -0.07 -17.67
C GLU A 88 -7.79 -1.30 -17.32
N LYS A 89 -7.73 -2.22 -18.28
CA LYS A 89 -6.99 -3.47 -18.16
C LYS A 89 -6.08 -3.63 -19.38
N GLU A 90 -4.81 -3.97 -19.15
CA GLU A 90 -3.85 -4.43 -20.15
C GLU A 90 -3.35 -5.80 -19.69
N GLU A 91 -3.90 -6.88 -20.24
CA GLU A 91 -3.60 -8.25 -19.79
C GLU A 91 -3.80 -8.37 -18.26
N GLU A 92 -2.79 -8.76 -17.47
CA GLU A 92 -2.88 -8.82 -16.01
C GLU A 92 -2.91 -7.45 -15.32
N ALA A 93 -2.45 -6.38 -15.96
CA ALA A 93 -2.35 -5.07 -15.35
C ALA A 93 -3.70 -4.37 -15.31
N ILE A 94 -4.12 -3.97 -14.12
CA ILE A 94 -5.38 -3.29 -13.88
C ILE A 94 -5.08 -1.94 -13.23
N VAL A 95 -5.57 -0.86 -13.84
CA VAL A 95 -5.42 0.50 -13.29
C VAL A 95 -6.79 1.12 -13.14
N SER A 96 -7.15 1.53 -11.92
CA SER A 96 -8.32 2.39 -11.68
C SER A 96 -7.90 3.83 -11.52
N GLY A 97 -8.79 4.75 -11.87
CA GLY A 97 -8.58 6.17 -11.71
C GLY A 97 -9.86 6.94 -11.43
N GLN A 98 -9.75 7.96 -10.58
CA GLN A 98 -10.78 8.96 -10.35
C GLN A 98 -10.13 10.35 -10.35
N VAL A 99 -10.73 11.32 -11.05
CA VAL A 99 -10.22 12.69 -11.12
C VAL A 99 -11.01 13.61 -10.21
N PHE A 100 -10.31 14.48 -9.48
CA PHE A 100 -10.81 15.55 -8.63
C PHE A 100 -10.26 16.88 -9.15
N GLY A 101 -11.05 17.62 -9.93
CA GLY A 101 -10.57 18.80 -10.65
C GLY A 101 -9.49 18.41 -11.68
N ASN A 102 -8.23 18.67 -11.35
CA ASN A 102 -7.06 18.28 -12.14
C ASN A 102 -6.14 17.26 -11.44
N ILE A 103 -6.58 16.72 -10.30
CA ILE A 103 -5.81 15.76 -9.51
C ILE A 103 -6.39 14.37 -9.76
N VAL A 104 -5.57 13.44 -10.25
CA VAL A 104 -5.99 12.06 -10.52
C VAL A 104 -5.45 11.14 -9.43
N LEU A 105 -6.34 10.39 -8.77
CA LEU A 105 -5.96 9.28 -7.92
C LEU A 105 -5.98 8.01 -8.75
N LEU A 106 -4.82 7.37 -8.92
CA LEU A 106 -4.65 6.09 -9.59
C LEU A 106 -4.35 4.99 -8.59
N THR A 107 -4.93 3.82 -8.80
CA THR A 107 -4.56 2.58 -8.09
C THR A 107 -4.17 1.52 -9.11
N ILE A 108 -3.06 0.83 -8.85
CA ILE A 108 -2.49 -0.18 -9.74
C ILE A 108 -2.52 -1.53 -9.04
N THR A 109 -2.99 -2.56 -9.73
CA THR A 109 -2.95 -3.94 -9.23
C THR A 109 -2.68 -4.92 -10.38
N LEU A 110 -1.99 -6.01 -10.06
CA LEU A 110 -1.91 -7.19 -10.93
C LEU A 110 -2.85 -8.32 -10.47
N ALA A 111 -3.61 -8.12 -9.38
CA ALA A 111 -4.45 -9.15 -8.80
C ALA A 111 -5.43 -9.73 -9.84
N PRO A 112 -5.61 -11.07 -9.85
CA PRO A 112 -5.12 -12.03 -8.87
C PRO A 112 -3.67 -12.49 -9.10
N MET A 113 -2.95 -11.99 -10.10
CA MET A 113 -1.51 -12.30 -10.22
C MET A 113 -0.72 -11.68 -9.08
N GLU A 114 0.46 -12.23 -8.82
CA GLU A 114 1.34 -11.73 -7.77
C GLU A 114 1.87 -10.34 -8.13
N MET A 115 1.91 -9.45 -7.14
CA MET A 115 2.40 -8.09 -7.25
C MET A 115 3.31 -7.77 -6.08
N GLU A 116 4.37 -7.04 -6.39
CA GLU A 116 5.39 -6.53 -5.47
C GLU A 116 5.78 -5.12 -5.91
N ASP A 117 6.72 -4.50 -5.19
CA ASP A 117 7.31 -3.19 -5.46
C ASP A 117 7.41 -2.85 -6.96
N LEU A 118 6.70 -1.80 -7.38
CA LEU A 118 6.78 -1.30 -8.75
C LEU A 118 8.10 -0.54 -9.01
N PRO A 119 8.73 -0.71 -10.18
CA PRO A 119 9.92 0.06 -10.53
C PRO A 119 9.56 1.55 -10.73
N THR A 120 10.42 2.46 -10.28
CA THR A 120 10.20 3.92 -10.33
C THR A 120 10.08 4.48 -11.76
N SER A 121 10.47 3.73 -12.78
CA SER A 121 10.19 4.09 -14.18
C SER A 121 8.69 4.15 -14.46
N VAL A 122 7.89 3.27 -13.85
CA VAL A 122 6.43 3.25 -14.00
C VAL A 122 5.82 4.57 -13.55
N SER A 123 6.18 5.07 -12.35
CA SER A 123 5.69 6.36 -11.88
C SER A 123 6.16 7.50 -12.78
N THR A 124 7.42 7.47 -13.21
CA THR A 124 8.01 8.51 -14.08
C THR A 124 7.24 8.64 -15.40
N ASP A 125 6.89 7.51 -16.03
CA ASP A 125 6.20 7.53 -17.32
C ASP A 125 4.71 7.90 -17.19
N ILE A 126 4.05 7.46 -16.10
CA ILE A 126 2.67 7.87 -15.79
C ILE A 126 2.61 9.37 -15.48
N GLU A 127 3.52 9.90 -14.66
CA GLU A 127 3.59 11.32 -14.31
C GLU A 127 3.84 12.19 -15.56
N ARG A 128 4.69 11.73 -16.47
CA ARG A 128 4.96 12.41 -17.74
C ARG A 128 3.68 12.54 -18.58
N GLU A 129 2.94 11.46 -18.74
CA GLU A 129 1.69 11.50 -19.51
C GLU A 129 0.61 12.32 -18.80
N ALA A 130 0.47 12.17 -17.49
CA ALA A 130 -0.46 12.97 -16.70
C ALA A 130 -0.19 14.47 -16.85
N SER A 131 1.08 14.88 -16.74
CA SER A 131 1.50 16.26 -16.95
C SER A 131 1.17 16.76 -18.36
N ARG A 132 1.36 15.93 -19.40
CA ARG A 132 0.99 16.27 -20.78
C ARG A 132 -0.50 16.54 -20.94
N LEU A 133 -1.34 15.85 -20.16
CA LEU A 133 -2.79 16.03 -20.12
C LEU A 133 -3.24 17.13 -19.13
N GLY A 134 -2.30 17.79 -18.44
CA GLY A 134 -2.58 18.85 -17.46
C GLY A 134 -3.10 18.33 -16.11
N PHE A 135 -2.72 17.09 -15.75
CA PHE A 135 -3.05 16.47 -14.48
C PHE A 135 -1.84 16.41 -13.54
N GLU A 136 -2.13 16.50 -12.25
CA GLU A 136 -1.28 15.97 -11.19
C GLU A 136 -1.80 14.58 -10.81
N VAL A 137 -0.92 13.68 -10.38
CA VAL A 137 -1.29 12.30 -10.03
C VAL A 137 -0.84 11.92 -8.61
N LEU A 138 -1.70 11.18 -7.92
CA LEU A 138 -1.33 10.29 -6.82
C LEU A 138 -1.36 8.86 -7.38
N ILE A 139 -0.25 8.14 -7.30
CA ILE A 139 -0.13 6.79 -7.86
C ILE A 139 0.05 5.81 -6.73
N VAL A 140 -0.96 4.97 -6.52
CA VAL A 140 -0.95 3.92 -5.51
C VAL A 140 -0.59 2.59 -6.16
N ASP A 141 0.41 1.94 -5.59
CA ASP A 141 0.61 0.51 -5.75
C ASP A 141 -0.30 -0.17 -4.72
N ALA A 142 -1.28 -0.95 -5.19
CA ALA A 142 -2.24 -1.56 -4.29
C ALA A 142 -1.62 -2.65 -3.42
N HIS A 143 -0.52 -3.27 -3.89
CA HIS A 143 0.29 -4.23 -3.12
C HIS A 143 -0.56 -5.33 -2.44
N ASN A 144 -1.52 -5.87 -3.20
CA ASN A 144 -2.69 -6.58 -2.67
C ASN A 144 -2.89 -8.01 -3.22
N SER A 145 -1.82 -8.67 -3.63
CA SER A 145 -1.88 -10.06 -4.10
C SER A 145 -0.49 -10.69 -4.14
N ILE A 146 -0.22 -11.63 -3.24
CA ILE A 146 1.05 -12.38 -3.22
C ILE A 146 0.83 -13.83 -2.77
N VAL A 147 1.67 -14.74 -3.28
CA VAL A 147 1.76 -16.13 -2.83
C VAL A 147 3.20 -16.45 -2.36
N SER A 148 4.17 -15.91 -3.09
CA SER A 148 5.60 -16.16 -2.95
C SER A 148 6.40 -14.92 -3.35
N GLN A 149 7.70 -14.93 -3.08
CA GLN A 149 8.58 -13.83 -3.47
C GLN A 149 8.58 -13.69 -5.01
N THR A 150 8.27 -12.50 -5.50
CA THR A 150 8.22 -12.19 -6.93
C THR A 150 8.85 -10.83 -7.21
N SER A 151 8.92 -10.46 -8.48
CA SER A 151 9.34 -9.14 -8.93
C SER A 151 8.60 -8.76 -10.20
N ILE A 152 8.34 -7.48 -10.37
CA ILE A 152 7.68 -6.97 -11.57
C ILE A 152 8.61 -7.09 -12.78
N THR A 153 8.14 -7.81 -13.81
CA THR A 153 8.85 -7.94 -15.08
C THR A 153 8.78 -6.64 -15.90
N PRO A 154 9.72 -6.39 -16.82
CA PRO A 154 9.62 -5.24 -17.73
C PRO A 154 8.32 -5.22 -18.53
N LEU A 155 7.84 -6.39 -18.99
CA LEU A 155 6.58 -6.49 -19.72
C LEU A 155 5.38 -6.10 -18.84
N GLN A 156 5.33 -6.53 -17.58
CA GLN A 156 4.29 -6.10 -16.64
C GLN A 156 4.35 -4.60 -16.39
N ALA A 157 5.55 -4.02 -16.23
CA ALA A 157 5.73 -2.58 -16.07
C ALA A 157 5.18 -1.81 -17.30
N ASP A 158 5.51 -2.25 -18.52
CA ASP A 158 5.01 -1.65 -19.76
C ASP A 158 3.48 -1.73 -19.84
N ARG A 159 2.89 -2.86 -19.45
CA ARG A 159 1.43 -3.08 -19.43
C ARG A 159 0.73 -2.17 -18.42
N ILE A 160 1.31 -1.99 -17.23
CA ILE A 160 0.82 -1.05 -16.22
C ILE A 160 0.80 0.38 -16.78
N VAL A 161 1.91 0.81 -17.41
CA VAL A 161 2.00 2.15 -18.01
C VAL A 161 0.97 2.29 -19.13
N ALA A 162 0.81 1.31 -20.01
CA ALA A 162 -0.19 1.34 -21.07
C ALA A 162 -1.63 1.46 -20.53
N ALA A 163 -1.99 0.68 -19.50
CA ALA A 163 -3.29 0.78 -18.85
C ALA A 163 -3.50 2.16 -18.19
N ALA A 164 -2.50 2.68 -17.47
CA ALA A 164 -2.57 3.99 -16.83
C ALA A 164 -2.75 5.14 -17.84
N ILE A 165 -2.02 5.11 -18.97
CA ILE A 165 -2.17 6.10 -20.04
C ILE A 165 -3.61 6.07 -20.59
N ARG A 166 -4.21 4.89 -20.79
CA ARG A 166 -5.60 4.78 -21.24
C ARG A 166 -6.60 5.33 -20.21
N VAL A 167 -6.39 5.07 -18.91
CA VAL A 167 -7.20 5.65 -17.83
C VAL A 167 -7.11 7.17 -17.87
N LEU A 168 -5.91 7.74 -17.93
CA LEU A 168 -5.70 9.19 -17.96
C LEU A 168 -6.38 9.84 -19.18
N GLY A 169 -6.27 9.22 -20.36
CA GLY A 169 -6.95 9.67 -21.57
C GLY A 169 -8.47 9.68 -21.42
N ARG A 170 -9.06 8.64 -20.84
CA ARG A 170 -10.51 8.56 -20.59
C ARG A 170 -10.97 9.55 -19.52
N LEU A 171 -10.21 9.71 -18.43
CA LEU A 171 -10.52 10.68 -17.37
C LEU A 171 -10.54 12.11 -17.90
N LYS A 172 -9.70 12.44 -18.90
CA LYS A 172 -9.70 13.76 -19.53
C LYS A 172 -11.02 14.12 -20.21
N ALA A 173 -11.72 13.13 -20.75
CA ALA A 173 -13.01 13.30 -21.42
C ALA A 173 -14.21 13.14 -20.48
N LEU A 174 -13.99 12.69 -19.24
CA LEU A 174 -15.06 12.35 -18.31
C LEU A 174 -15.63 13.59 -17.63
N SER A 175 -16.95 13.66 -17.50
CA SER A 175 -17.60 14.73 -16.75
C SER A 175 -17.29 14.63 -15.25
N GLN A 176 -17.24 15.78 -14.61
CA GLN A 176 -17.08 15.88 -13.16
C GLN A 176 -18.23 16.69 -12.56
N GLY A 177 -18.75 16.23 -11.44
CA GLY A 177 -19.84 16.87 -10.69
C GLY A 177 -19.47 17.05 -9.22
N PRO A 178 -20.32 17.74 -8.43
CA PRO A 178 -20.18 17.78 -6.98
C PRO A 178 -20.04 16.38 -6.38
N PHE A 179 -19.33 16.27 -5.27
CA PHE A 179 -19.11 15.00 -4.60
C PHE A 179 -19.28 15.10 -3.08
N SER A 180 -19.64 13.99 -2.49
CA SER A 180 -19.67 13.79 -1.05
C SER A 180 -18.58 12.81 -0.63
N VAL A 181 -18.00 13.01 0.55
CA VAL A 181 -17.02 12.10 1.13
C VAL A 181 -17.49 11.65 2.50
N GLY A 182 -17.30 10.36 2.76
CA GLY A 182 -17.46 9.76 4.07
C GLY A 182 -16.27 8.86 4.36
N SER A 183 -15.94 8.70 5.63
CA SER A 183 -14.79 7.91 6.05
C SER A 183 -15.06 7.20 7.36
N ALA A 184 -14.31 6.12 7.59
CA ALA A 184 -14.33 5.38 8.84
C ALA A 184 -13.00 4.66 9.07
N TYR A 185 -12.75 4.35 10.33
CA TYR A 185 -11.58 3.63 10.81
C TYR A 185 -12.01 2.49 11.75
N ASP A 186 -11.31 1.37 11.68
CA ASP A 186 -11.34 0.28 12.66
C ASP A 186 -9.89 -0.06 12.99
N ALA A 187 -9.53 -0.02 14.28
CA ALA A 187 -8.16 -0.30 14.73
C ALA A 187 -7.74 -1.76 14.49
N LEU A 188 -8.69 -2.64 14.20
CA LEU A 188 -8.47 -4.06 14.01
C LEU A 188 -7.84 -4.73 15.26
N ASP A 189 -8.17 -4.23 16.46
CA ASP A 189 -7.62 -4.65 17.78
C ASP A 189 -7.71 -6.16 18.08
N SER A 190 -8.58 -6.88 17.35
CA SER A 190 -8.70 -8.33 17.43
C SER A 190 -7.56 -9.09 16.75
N TYR A 191 -6.66 -8.41 16.06
CA TYR A 191 -5.56 -8.99 15.29
C TYR A 191 -4.22 -8.39 15.71
N THR A 192 -3.17 -9.17 15.51
CA THR A 192 -1.81 -8.84 15.96
C THR A 192 -0.86 -8.63 14.79
N LEU A 193 0.30 -8.03 15.08
CA LEU A 193 1.42 -7.95 14.12
C LEU A 193 1.82 -9.32 13.58
N LYS A 194 1.74 -10.38 14.41
CA LYS A 194 2.04 -11.76 14.00
C LYS A 194 1.02 -12.30 13.02
N GLU A 195 -0.21 -11.80 13.00
CA GLU A 195 -1.25 -12.19 12.05
C GLU A 195 -1.26 -11.31 10.78
N GLY A 196 -0.28 -10.41 10.64
CA GLY A 196 -0.09 -9.58 9.45
C GLY A 196 -0.79 -8.22 9.50
N ILE A 197 -1.31 -7.79 10.66
CA ILE A 197 -2.00 -6.50 10.81
C ILE A 197 -1.15 -5.53 11.64
N GLY A 198 -0.84 -4.38 11.05
CA GLY A 198 -0.12 -3.27 11.65
C GLY A 198 -1.00 -2.32 12.49
N PRO A 199 -0.39 -1.42 13.29
CA PRO A 199 -1.10 -0.52 14.19
C PRO A 199 -1.93 0.56 13.48
N GLY A 200 -1.69 0.79 12.19
CA GLY A 200 -2.49 1.68 11.35
C GLY A 200 -3.89 1.16 11.04
N GLY A 201 -4.19 -0.11 11.34
CA GLY A 201 -5.52 -0.72 11.26
C GLY A 201 -6.14 -0.67 9.87
N LEU A 202 -7.46 -0.50 9.81
CA LEU A 202 -8.26 -0.41 8.60
C LEU A 202 -8.84 0.99 8.48
N SER A 203 -8.65 1.62 7.32
CA SER A 203 -9.28 2.90 6.98
C SER A 203 -10.04 2.77 5.67
N ALA A 204 -11.23 3.35 5.61
CA ALA A 204 -12.04 3.40 4.39
C ALA A 204 -12.47 4.85 4.10
N MET A 205 -12.41 5.22 2.81
CA MET A 205 -12.96 6.46 2.28
C MET A 205 -13.94 6.11 1.17
N VAL A 206 -15.14 6.65 1.26
CA VAL A 206 -16.18 6.53 0.24
C VAL A 206 -16.37 7.88 -0.42
N VAL A 207 -16.31 7.91 -1.74
CA VAL A 207 -16.55 9.08 -2.58
C VAL A 207 -17.82 8.84 -3.37
N LYS A 208 -18.84 9.66 -3.11
CA LYS A 208 -20.12 9.61 -3.83
C LYS A 208 -20.24 10.79 -4.77
N THR A 209 -20.50 10.50 -6.04
CA THR A 209 -20.91 11.47 -7.06
C THR A 209 -22.40 11.27 -7.37
N GLU A 210 -22.97 12.09 -8.26
CA GLU A 210 -24.36 11.91 -8.71
C GLU A 210 -24.62 10.53 -9.33
N ASN A 211 -23.63 9.99 -10.04
CA ASN A 211 -23.81 8.80 -10.88
C ASN A 211 -23.28 7.51 -10.23
N ASP A 212 -22.38 7.62 -9.26
CA ASP A 212 -21.68 6.45 -8.72
C ASP A 212 -21.08 6.68 -7.33
N THR A 213 -20.81 5.59 -6.63
CA THR A 213 -20.15 5.56 -5.32
C THR A 213 -18.92 4.67 -5.39
N ALA A 214 -17.74 5.25 -5.15
CA ALA A 214 -16.46 4.56 -5.12
C ALA A 214 -15.93 4.42 -3.70
N SER A 215 -15.29 3.29 -3.34
CA SER A 215 -14.63 3.11 -2.05
C SER A 215 -13.14 2.80 -2.19
N TYR A 216 -12.32 3.51 -1.44
CA TYR A 216 -10.90 3.23 -1.26
C TYR A 216 -10.69 2.65 0.14
N ILE A 217 -10.02 1.51 0.21
CA ILE A 217 -9.83 0.75 1.46
C ILE A 217 -8.33 0.52 1.65
N THR A 218 -7.76 1.02 2.73
CA THR A 218 -6.36 0.78 3.10
C THR A 218 -6.29 -0.05 4.38
N ILE A 219 -5.56 -1.16 4.32
CA ILE A 219 -5.27 -2.04 5.45
C ILE A 219 -3.80 -1.90 5.80
N ASP A 220 -3.49 -1.59 7.05
CA ASP A 220 -2.12 -1.58 7.54
C ASP A 220 -1.60 -3.02 7.67
N GLY A 221 -0.80 -3.41 6.69
CA GLY A 221 -0.24 -4.74 6.50
C GLY A 221 0.78 -4.65 5.37
N ASN A 222 1.60 -5.68 5.19
CA ASN A 222 2.60 -5.68 4.13
C ASN A 222 1.93 -5.88 2.76
N ASN A 223 1.71 -7.11 2.35
CA ASN A 223 0.95 -7.48 1.15
C ASN A 223 -0.33 -8.24 1.53
N MET A 224 -1.12 -8.67 0.56
CA MET A 224 -2.38 -9.41 0.79
C MET A 224 -2.33 -10.78 0.12
N GLN A 225 -2.93 -11.79 0.76
CA GLN A 225 -3.00 -13.11 0.15
C GLN A 225 -3.80 -13.07 -1.16
N GLN A 226 -3.32 -13.81 -2.17
CA GLN A 226 -4.01 -13.97 -3.44
C GLN A 226 -5.49 -14.36 -3.24
N GLY A 227 -6.38 -13.70 -3.98
CA GLY A 227 -7.82 -13.95 -3.98
C GLY A 227 -8.61 -13.25 -2.87
N LEU A 228 -7.98 -12.78 -1.78
CA LEU A 228 -8.70 -12.03 -0.74
C LEU A 228 -9.23 -10.69 -1.27
N ARG A 229 -8.45 -10.00 -2.11
CA ARG A 229 -8.86 -8.76 -2.76
C ARG A 229 -10.23 -8.89 -3.41
N ASP A 230 -10.40 -9.89 -4.28
CA ASP A 230 -11.64 -10.07 -5.05
C ASP A 230 -12.82 -10.45 -4.14
N HIS A 231 -12.58 -11.23 -3.09
CA HIS A 231 -13.60 -11.55 -2.08
C HIS A 231 -14.05 -10.30 -1.30
N ILE A 232 -13.12 -9.40 -0.95
CA ILE A 232 -13.45 -8.11 -0.33
C ILE A 232 -14.29 -7.28 -1.29
N LEU A 233 -13.85 -7.09 -2.54
CA LEU A 233 -14.56 -6.27 -3.53
C LEU A 233 -15.97 -6.82 -3.81
N GLN A 234 -16.15 -8.14 -3.89
CA GLN A 234 -17.46 -8.77 -4.04
C GLN A 234 -18.38 -8.45 -2.86
N SER A 235 -17.86 -8.46 -1.63
CA SER A 235 -18.61 -8.14 -0.41
C SER A 235 -18.96 -6.65 -0.32
N ILE A 236 -18.05 -5.77 -0.74
CA ILE A 236 -18.28 -4.32 -0.79
C ILE A 236 -19.34 -3.95 -1.82
N LYS A 237 -19.39 -4.62 -2.97
CA LYS A 237 -20.44 -4.40 -3.97
C LYS A 237 -21.86 -4.62 -3.39
N GLN A 238 -22.00 -5.51 -2.41
CA GLN A 238 -23.27 -5.77 -1.74
C GLN A 238 -23.72 -4.63 -0.79
N THR A 239 -22.84 -3.68 -0.46
CA THR A 239 -23.19 -2.52 0.37
C THR A 239 -23.78 -1.35 -0.43
N GLY A 240 -23.90 -1.49 -1.75
CA GLY A 240 -24.36 -0.42 -2.65
C GLY A 240 -23.23 0.50 -3.15
N VAL A 241 -21.96 0.16 -2.86
CA VAL A 241 -20.80 0.77 -3.51
C VAL A 241 -20.70 0.21 -4.93
N GLY A 242 -20.66 1.09 -5.93
CA GLY A 242 -20.61 0.70 -7.35
C GLY A 242 -19.23 0.19 -7.75
N ASP A 243 -18.18 0.78 -7.18
CA ASP A 243 -16.81 0.37 -7.43
C ASP A 243 -15.88 0.56 -6.21
N ALA A 244 -14.85 -0.27 -6.06
CA ALA A 244 -13.89 -0.16 -4.97
C ALA A 244 -12.50 -0.66 -5.35
N GLU A 245 -11.50 -0.28 -4.55
CA GLU A 245 -10.17 -0.88 -4.54
C GLU A 245 -9.70 -1.09 -3.09
N VAL A 246 -9.03 -2.21 -2.85
CA VAL A 246 -8.41 -2.50 -1.55
C VAL A 246 -6.90 -2.54 -1.70
N MET A 247 -6.20 -1.86 -0.79
CA MET A 247 -4.77 -1.62 -0.84
C MET A 247 -4.17 -1.94 0.52
N THR A 248 -2.88 -2.25 0.54
CA THR A 248 -2.12 -2.31 1.79
C THR A 248 -1.17 -1.12 1.91
N THR A 249 -0.58 -0.95 3.09
CA THR A 249 0.39 0.09 3.39
C THR A 249 1.82 -0.32 3.08
N ASP A 250 2.04 -1.62 2.81
CA ASP A 250 3.35 -2.24 2.81
C ASP A 250 4.10 -2.04 4.15
N THR A 251 3.41 -2.13 5.28
CA THR A 251 4.11 -1.97 6.57
C THR A 251 5.10 -3.12 6.80
N HIS A 252 6.36 -2.78 7.13
CA HIS A 252 7.38 -3.76 7.50
C HIS A 252 7.38 -4.06 9.01
N LEU A 253 6.47 -3.48 9.80
CA LEU A 253 6.29 -3.79 11.23
C LEU A 253 5.94 -5.27 11.47
N VAL A 254 5.28 -5.90 10.50
CA VAL A 254 4.88 -7.32 10.55
C VAL A 254 6.01 -8.27 10.12
N THR A 255 7.10 -7.74 9.56
CA THR A 255 8.19 -8.51 8.97
C THR A 255 9.09 -9.16 10.01
N GLY A 256 9.39 -10.45 9.81
CA GLY A 256 10.26 -11.28 10.65
C GLY A 256 9.71 -11.66 12.01
N LEU A 257 8.40 -11.61 12.20
CA LEU A 257 7.73 -12.05 13.43
C LEU A 257 7.34 -13.53 13.41
N VAL A 258 7.32 -14.13 12.23
CA VAL A 258 6.83 -15.49 11.98
C VAL A 258 7.79 -16.25 11.07
N ARG A 259 7.71 -17.58 11.11
CA ARG A 259 8.46 -18.46 10.20
C ARG A 259 7.58 -18.77 8.98
N SER A 260 7.61 -17.88 7.99
CA SER A 260 6.96 -18.09 6.69
C SER A 260 7.98 -17.88 5.55
N PRO A 261 7.74 -18.41 4.33
CA PRO A 261 8.60 -18.15 3.18
C PRO A 261 8.77 -16.66 2.85
N LEU A 262 7.75 -15.84 3.10
CA LEU A 262 7.77 -14.39 2.92
C LEU A 262 8.39 -13.64 4.10
N GLY A 263 8.62 -14.30 5.24
CA GLY A 263 9.08 -13.66 6.48
C GLY A 263 7.98 -12.92 7.27
N TYR A 264 6.78 -12.80 6.71
CA TYR A 264 5.56 -12.29 7.35
C TYR A 264 4.34 -13.10 6.88
N TYR A 265 3.17 -12.88 7.48
CA TYR A 265 1.91 -13.36 6.91
C TYR A 265 1.23 -12.22 6.14
N PRO A 266 0.98 -12.37 4.83
CA PRO A 266 0.15 -11.42 4.09
C PRO A 266 -1.22 -11.28 4.76
N VAL A 267 -1.83 -10.11 4.62
CA VAL A 267 -3.19 -9.83 5.07
C VAL A 267 -4.12 -10.93 4.54
N GLY A 268 -4.78 -11.63 5.45
CA GLY A 268 -5.69 -12.74 5.12
C GLY A 268 -5.17 -14.14 5.41
N THR A 269 -3.86 -14.35 5.50
CA THR A 269 -3.27 -15.70 5.60
C THR A 269 -3.41 -16.32 6.99
N ALA A 270 -3.27 -15.51 8.05
CA ALA A 270 -3.23 -15.97 9.43
C ALA A 270 -4.42 -15.46 10.26
N LEU A 271 -5.53 -15.12 9.61
CA LEU A 271 -6.73 -14.59 10.27
C LEU A 271 -8.02 -15.21 9.72
N PRO A 272 -9.14 -15.22 10.48
CA PRO A 272 -10.41 -15.75 9.99
C PRO A 272 -11.02 -14.84 8.91
N THR A 273 -10.92 -15.27 7.65
CA THR A 273 -11.29 -14.46 6.47
C THR A 273 -12.71 -13.90 6.55
N ALA A 274 -13.71 -14.70 6.96
CA ALA A 274 -15.10 -14.24 7.02
C ALA A 274 -15.33 -13.11 8.03
N ALA A 275 -14.71 -13.21 9.23
CA ALA A 275 -14.81 -12.18 10.25
C ALA A 275 -14.07 -10.90 9.82
N PHE A 276 -12.93 -11.05 9.14
CA PHE A 276 -12.14 -9.95 8.64
C PHE A 276 -12.86 -9.18 7.52
N VAL A 277 -13.40 -9.89 6.52
CA VAL A 277 -14.23 -9.29 5.47
C VAL A 277 -15.45 -8.58 6.06
N THR A 278 -16.10 -9.17 7.08
CA THR A 278 -17.22 -8.52 7.79
C THR A 278 -16.80 -7.18 8.41
N LYS A 279 -15.64 -7.12 9.09
CA LYS A 279 -15.11 -5.86 9.63
C LYS A 279 -14.86 -4.83 8.52
N ILE A 280 -14.29 -5.23 7.40
CA ILE A 280 -14.07 -4.36 6.24
C ILE A 280 -15.39 -3.79 5.71
N THR A 281 -16.37 -4.64 5.47
CA THR A 281 -17.71 -4.26 5.02
C THR A 281 -18.39 -3.29 6.01
N GLN A 282 -18.32 -3.57 7.31
CA GLN A 282 -18.87 -2.68 8.34
C GLN A 282 -18.19 -1.31 8.36
N THR A 283 -16.86 -1.25 8.18
CA THR A 283 -16.14 0.02 8.10
C THR A 283 -16.53 0.82 6.87
N VAL A 284 -16.68 0.18 5.69
CA VAL A 284 -17.20 0.85 4.49
C VAL A 284 -18.64 1.35 4.70
N GLN A 285 -19.51 0.56 5.33
CA GLN A 285 -20.87 1.00 5.66
C GLN A 285 -20.89 2.21 6.61
N LYS A 286 -20.00 2.24 7.62
CA LYS A 286 -19.82 3.41 8.50
C LYS A 286 -19.32 4.64 7.72
N ALA A 287 -18.43 4.46 6.75
CA ALA A 287 -18.01 5.54 5.86
C ALA A 287 -19.17 6.05 5.00
N MET A 288 -20.01 5.15 4.46
CA MET A 288 -21.21 5.51 3.69
C MET A 288 -22.24 6.29 4.52
N SER A 289 -22.46 5.92 5.79
CA SER A 289 -23.41 6.63 6.66
C SER A 289 -22.93 8.02 7.09
N ASN A 290 -21.65 8.32 6.87
CA ASN A 290 -20.97 9.60 7.16
C ASN A 290 -20.74 10.44 5.88
N LEU A 291 -21.46 10.18 4.79
CA LEU A 291 -21.33 10.98 3.57
C LEU A 291 -21.84 12.40 3.78
N GLU A 292 -21.00 13.39 3.47
CA GLU A 292 -21.40 14.80 3.38
C GLU A 292 -20.79 15.46 2.14
N GLU A 293 -21.48 16.47 1.61
CA GLU A 293 -20.95 17.28 0.51
C GLU A 293 -19.60 17.86 0.90
N SER A 294 -18.61 17.67 0.04
CA SER A 294 -17.22 17.83 0.42
C SER A 294 -16.43 18.67 -0.58
N SER A 295 -15.26 19.10 -0.12
CA SER A 295 -14.24 19.69 -0.97
C SER A 295 -12.89 19.08 -0.67
N ALA A 296 -11.98 19.17 -1.63
CA ALA A 296 -10.62 18.66 -1.49
C ALA A 296 -9.58 19.77 -1.68
N GLY A 297 -8.48 19.63 -0.94
CA GLY A 297 -7.22 20.29 -1.21
C GLY A 297 -6.18 19.26 -1.66
N PHE A 298 -5.16 19.72 -2.35
CA PHE A 298 -4.07 18.88 -2.82
C PHE A 298 -2.74 19.57 -2.53
N SER A 299 -1.74 18.77 -2.16
CA SER A 299 -0.38 19.21 -1.94
C SER A 299 0.57 18.10 -2.38
N LYS A 300 1.64 18.50 -3.05
CA LYS A 300 2.76 17.64 -3.45
C LYS A 300 4.05 18.36 -3.06
N PHE A 301 4.95 17.67 -2.39
CA PHE A 301 6.25 18.21 -2.01
C PHE A 301 7.32 17.12 -2.12
N SER A 302 8.58 17.55 -2.18
CA SER A 302 9.74 16.67 -2.26
C SER A 302 10.72 16.99 -1.15
N LEU A 303 11.39 15.97 -0.63
CA LEU A 303 12.43 16.10 0.39
C LEU A 303 13.69 15.36 -0.05
N GLN A 304 14.84 15.91 0.33
CA GLN A 304 16.12 15.21 0.26
C GLN A 304 16.42 14.61 1.64
N LEU A 305 16.30 13.29 1.73
CA LEU A 305 16.53 12.48 2.92
C LEU A 305 17.63 11.45 2.64
N GLN A 306 18.28 10.95 3.70
CA GLN A 306 19.22 9.85 3.57
C GLN A 306 18.44 8.54 3.46
N VAL A 307 18.63 7.85 2.33
CA VAL A 307 18.05 6.54 2.07
C VAL A 307 19.16 5.50 1.93
N LEU A 308 18.80 4.22 2.06
CA LEU A 308 19.74 3.12 2.01
C LEU A 308 20.56 3.11 0.70
N GLY A 309 19.89 3.37 -0.44
CA GLY A 309 20.51 3.36 -1.76
C GLY A 309 20.80 1.95 -2.30
N SER A 310 20.99 1.87 -3.63
CA SER A 310 21.16 0.59 -4.34
C SER A 310 22.42 -0.17 -3.90
N GLU A 311 23.54 0.53 -3.76
CA GLU A 311 24.84 -0.09 -3.47
C GLU A 311 24.88 -0.67 -2.06
N THR A 312 24.43 0.10 -1.06
CA THR A 312 24.36 -0.36 0.33
C THR A 312 23.40 -1.54 0.46
N PHE A 313 22.23 -1.49 -0.19
CA PHE A 313 21.28 -2.59 -0.18
C PHE A 313 21.88 -3.87 -0.77
N GLN A 314 22.51 -3.79 -1.95
CA GLN A 314 23.18 -4.94 -2.57
C GLN A 314 24.34 -5.48 -1.73
N SER A 315 25.11 -4.60 -1.08
CA SER A 315 26.20 -4.98 -0.19
C SER A 315 25.69 -5.73 1.04
N ILE A 316 24.66 -5.22 1.72
CA ILE A 316 24.07 -5.84 2.91
C ILE A 316 23.44 -7.19 2.56
N THR A 317 22.58 -7.23 1.54
CA THR A 317 21.92 -8.48 1.08
C THR A 317 22.94 -9.52 0.63
N GLY A 318 23.97 -9.10 -0.10
CA GLY A 318 25.09 -9.96 -0.50
C GLY A 318 25.91 -10.47 0.69
N PHE A 319 26.12 -9.66 1.72
CA PHE A 319 26.78 -10.08 2.96
C PHE A 319 25.93 -11.09 3.74
N ILE A 320 24.65 -10.79 4.00
CA ILE A 320 23.72 -11.68 4.69
C ILE A 320 23.58 -13.01 3.95
N GLY A 321 23.42 -12.98 2.62
CA GLY A 321 23.33 -14.19 1.80
C GLY A 321 24.62 -15.03 1.79
N ARG A 322 25.79 -14.42 2.00
CA ARG A 322 27.05 -15.16 2.20
C ARG A 322 27.08 -15.84 3.57
N ILE A 323 26.71 -15.12 4.63
CA ILE A 323 26.65 -15.65 5.99
C ILE A 323 25.62 -16.78 6.10
N ALA A 324 24.41 -16.61 5.57
CA ALA A 324 23.37 -17.64 5.59
C ALA A 324 23.82 -18.93 4.88
N ARG A 325 24.46 -18.82 3.70
CA ARG A 325 25.02 -19.98 3.00
C ARG A 325 26.16 -20.64 3.78
N GLN A 326 27.00 -19.85 4.45
CA GLN A 326 28.07 -20.39 5.29
C GLN A 326 27.51 -21.15 6.50
N ILE A 327 26.53 -20.58 7.19
CA ILE A 327 25.81 -21.22 8.29
C ILE A 327 25.15 -22.52 7.81
N GLY A 328 24.41 -22.48 6.70
CA GLY A 328 23.77 -23.68 6.13
C GLY A 328 24.76 -24.78 5.76
N ARG A 329 25.91 -24.43 5.16
CA ARG A 329 27.00 -25.39 4.89
C ARG A 329 27.59 -25.99 6.16
N SER A 330 27.75 -25.20 7.22
CA SER A 330 28.25 -25.67 8.51
C SER A 330 27.25 -26.62 9.18
N PHE A 331 25.95 -26.30 9.16
CA PHE A 331 24.90 -27.20 9.67
C PHE A 331 24.84 -28.51 8.91
N TYR A 332 24.87 -28.48 7.57
CA TYR A 332 24.88 -29.70 6.75
C TYR A 332 26.08 -30.60 7.04
N LYS A 333 27.27 -30.02 7.24
CA LYS A 333 28.47 -30.76 7.66
C LYS A 333 28.30 -31.39 9.05
N LEU A 334 27.68 -30.67 9.98
CA LEU A 334 27.40 -31.16 11.33
C LEU A 334 26.38 -32.31 11.31
N GLU A 335 25.33 -32.22 10.50
CA GLU A 335 24.35 -33.29 10.29
C GLU A 335 25.02 -34.55 9.71
N ILE A 336 25.86 -34.41 8.67
CA ILE A 336 26.60 -35.55 8.13
C ILE A 336 27.52 -36.17 9.20
N ALA A 337 28.27 -35.34 9.94
CA ALA A 337 29.17 -35.84 10.97
C ALA A 337 28.42 -36.58 12.09
N THR A 338 27.30 -36.04 12.56
CA THR A 338 26.46 -36.68 13.58
C THR A 338 25.81 -37.97 13.06
N PHE A 339 25.34 -37.99 11.80
CA PHE A 339 24.82 -39.19 11.16
C PHE A 339 25.89 -40.29 11.02
N LEU A 340 27.11 -39.94 10.60
CA LEU A 340 28.23 -40.89 10.50
C LEU A 340 28.64 -41.44 11.87
N ILE A 341 28.71 -40.59 12.90
CA ILE A 341 28.98 -41.02 14.28
C ILE A 341 27.89 -41.99 14.76
N ALA A 342 26.62 -41.71 14.48
CA ALA A 342 25.51 -42.60 14.83
C ALA A 342 25.64 -43.97 14.14
N ILE A 343 26.00 -44.00 12.85
CA ILE A 343 26.27 -45.26 12.12
C ILE A 343 27.40 -46.05 12.79
N VAL A 344 28.52 -45.40 13.12
CA VAL A 344 29.66 -46.07 13.76
C VAL A 344 29.26 -46.66 15.11
N ILE A 345 28.48 -45.93 15.92
CA ILE A 345 27.98 -46.43 17.20
C ILE A 345 27.09 -47.66 17.00
N VAL A 346 26.16 -47.63 16.04
CA VAL A 346 25.27 -48.76 15.75
C VAL A 346 26.03 -49.99 15.25
N LEU A 347 27.07 -49.81 14.44
CA LEU A 347 27.89 -50.92 13.92
C LEU A 347 28.89 -51.49 14.93
N ALA A 348 29.20 -50.75 16.00
CA ALA A 348 30.14 -51.15 17.05
C ALA A 348 29.47 -51.87 18.24
N VAL A 349 28.13 -51.92 18.27
CA VAL A 349 27.31 -52.64 19.26
C VAL A 349 26.83 -53.96 18.67
#